data_AF-A0A847D5Z4-F1
#
_entry.id   AF-A0A847D5Z4-F1
#
_cell.length_a   1.000
_cell.length_b   1.000
_cell.length_c   1.000
_cell.angle_alpha   90.00
_cell.angle_beta   90.00
_cell.angle_gamma   90.00
#
_symmetry.space_group_name_H-M   'P 1'
#
loop_
_entity.id
_entity.type
_entity.pdbx_description
1 polymer ?
#
loop_
_entity_poly.entity_id
_entity_poly.type
_entity_poly.pdbx_seq_one_letter_code
_entity_poly.pdbx_strand_id
1 'polypeptide(L)'
;ELGRLDRAGIPVYLSHGNHDFLGRESLKLQLPGNVTVFEKEVTTEILTTKAGERVAITGFSYPSRWVEERMIVDYPNRNHTVDYHIGMLHGYLEGLNSSEGVYAPFSLGELNAKNYDYWALGHIHKRQQLQEAPPVVYCGNTQGRNPNETEAKGAYLVTLRKGMLPTLTFLPTAPIVWEKEMMSLHGCKTLNDVLARIEERMEQHRAMSESSVLFSLQFTDIQGLHPDVVKKIEDEEILDGVRQRLEQPFIYLYQLKIAVDTEKELFSFDQVMKESFSKSWTEISGDDVFYQQLDNFFQHPLIRTTFPDLKKDRSFKEEALADAKKRIVQAVAFEEEDSEDTED
;
A
#
# COMPACT_ATOMS: atom_id res chain seq x y z
N GLU A 1 -19.89 -4.14 -16.93
CA GLU A 1 -18.50 -4.33 -17.40
C GLU A 1 -18.23 -5.67 -18.07
N LEU A 2 -18.41 -6.83 -17.41
CA LEU A 2 -18.10 -8.14 -18.03
C LEU A 2 -18.82 -8.38 -19.37
N GLY A 3 -20.10 -7.99 -19.49
CA GLY A 3 -20.82 -8.07 -20.77
C GLY A 3 -20.30 -7.11 -21.86
N ARG A 4 -19.56 -6.04 -21.52
CA ARG A 4 -18.85 -5.22 -22.52
C ARG A 4 -17.63 -5.95 -23.06
N LEU A 5 -16.91 -6.69 -22.20
CA LEU A 5 -15.79 -7.54 -22.61
C LEU A 5 -16.26 -8.68 -23.52
N ASP A 6 -17.40 -9.28 -23.19
CA ASP A 6 -18.05 -10.30 -24.03
C ASP A 6 -18.34 -9.79 -25.44
N ARG A 7 -18.97 -8.61 -25.56
CA ARG A 7 -19.23 -7.97 -26.86
C ARG A 7 -17.95 -7.64 -27.64
N ALA A 8 -16.83 -7.44 -26.96
CA ALA A 8 -15.52 -7.23 -27.58
C ALA A 8 -14.78 -8.55 -27.89
N GLY A 9 -15.33 -9.71 -27.50
CA GLY A 9 -14.71 -11.02 -27.64
C GLY A 9 -13.44 -11.17 -26.79
N ILE A 10 -13.44 -10.57 -25.60
CA ILE A 10 -12.33 -10.65 -24.63
C ILE A 10 -12.68 -11.69 -23.57
N PRO A 11 -11.94 -12.81 -23.47
CA PRO A 11 -12.17 -13.82 -22.45
C PRO A 11 -11.76 -13.30 -21.07
N VAL A 12 -12.46 -13.76 -20.03
CA VAL A 12 -12.22 -13.39 -18.64
C VAL A 12 -12.02 -14.65 -17.82
N TYR A 13 -10.94 -14.70 -17.06
CA TYR A 13 -10.68 -15.75 -16.08
C TYR A 13 -10.80 -15.15 -14.69
N LEU A 14 -11.56 -15.80 -13.81
CA LEU A 14 -11.93 -15.26 -12.50
C LEU A 14 -11.69 -16.28 -11.40
N SER A 15 -11.04 -15.82 -10.33
CA SER A 15 -10.91 -16.53 -9.06
C SER A 15 -11.68 -15.77 -8.00
N HIS A 16 -12.56 -16.45 -7.26
CA HIS A 16 -13.21 -15.89 -6.08
C HIS A 16 -12.25 -15.87 -4.90
N GLY A 17 -12.30 -14.79 -4.11
CA GLY A 17 -11.53 -14.61 -2.90
C GLY A 17 -12.35 -14.79 -1.63
N ASN A 18 -11.83 -14.28 -0.52
CA ASN A 18 -12.44 -14.36 0.80
C ASN A 18 -13.80 -13.64 0.94
N HIS A 19 -14.08 -12.64 0.11
CA HIS A 19 -15.33 -11.85 0.19
C HIS A 19 -16.48 -12.43 -0.63
N ASP A 20 -16.17 -13.20 -1.67
CA ASP A 20 -17.09 -13.71 -2.69
C ASP A 20 -16.90 -15.21 -2.96
N PHE A 21 -16.35 -15.95 -2.01
CA PHE A 21 -16.09 -17.39 -2.05
C PHE A 21 -17.31 -18.22 -2.52
N LEU A 22 -17.02 -19.40 -3.12
CA LEU A 22 -18.00 -20.24 -3.82
C LEU A 22 -19.20 -20.67 -2.95
N GLY A 23 -19.00 -20.86 -1.65
CA GLY A 23 -20.04 -21.23 -0.68
C GLY A 23 -21.14 -20.18 -0.44
N ARG A 24 -21.04 -18.96 -1.00
CA ARG A 24 -22.10 -17.94 -0.94
C ARG A 24 -23.07 -18.04 -2.11
N GLU A 25 -23.85 -19.12 -2.17
CA GLU A 25 -24.78 -19.36 -3.28
C GLU A 25 -25.80 -18.23 -3.47
N SER A 26 -26.23 -17.57 -2.40
CA SER A 26 -27.18 -16.44 -2.45
C SER A 26 -26.63 -15.18 -3.12
N LEU A 27 -25.32 -15.11 -3.38
CA LEU A 27 -24.66 -13.98 -4.04
C LEU A 27 -24.18 -14.30 -5.47
N LYS A 28 -24.52 -15.48 -6.02
CA LYS A 28 -24.11 -15.88 -7.37
C LYS A 28 -24.82 -15.02 -8.42
N LEU A 29 -24.04 -14.21 -9.12
CA LEU A 29 -24.48 -13.43 -10.27
C LEU A 29 -24.49 -14.30 -11.53
N GLN A 30 -25.43 -14.05 -12.45
CA GLN A 30 -25.33 -14.60 -13.80
C GLN A 30 -24.18 -13.91 -14.53
N LEU A 31 -23.16 -14.69 -14.89
CA LEU A 31 -22.00 -14.21 -15.62
C LEU A 31 -22.19 -14.42 -17.13
N PRO A 32 -21.68 -13.52 -17.99
CA PRO A 32 -21.70 -13.74 -19.43
C PRO A 32 -20.81 -14.93 -19.84
N GLY A 33 -21.06 -15.49 -21.01
CA GLY A 33 -20.40 -16.71 -21.48
C GLY A 33 -18.90 -16.60 -21.74
N ASN A 34 -18.33 -15.40 -21.75
CA ASN A 34 -16.88 -15.17 -21.86
C ASN A 34 -16.13 -15.31 -20.53
N VAL A 35 -16.84 -15.54 -19.41
CA VAL A 35 -16.23 -15.64 -18.08
C VAL A 35 -16.07 -17.11 -17.70
N THR A 36 -14.82 -17.53 -17.51
CA THR A 36 -14.47 -18.81 -16.89
C THR A 36 -14.11 -18.57 -15.42
N VAL A 37 -14.92 -19.12 -14.53
CA VAL A 37 -14.68 -19.08 -13.08
C VAL A 37 -13.92 -20.33 -12.69
N PHE A 38 -12.79 -20.17 -12.00
CA PHE A 38 -12.07 -21.31 -11.42
C PHE A 38 -12.87 -21.93 -10.29
N GLU A 39 -12.83 -23.24 -10.17
CA GLU A 39 -13.47 -23.97 -9.08
C GLU A 39 -12.57 -24.00 -7.83
N LYS A 40 -13.00 -24.70 -6.77
CA LYS A 40 -12.25 -24.80 -5.52
C LYS A 40 -10.88 -25.48 -5.63
N GLU A 41 -10.73 -26.39 -6.60
CA GLU A 41 -9.49 -27.12 -6.82
C GLU A 41 -8.59 -26.35 -7.80
N VAL A 42 -7.27 -26.45 -7.63
CA VAL A 42 -6.33 -25.86 -8.57
C VAL A 42 -6.47 -26.51 -9.94
N THR A 43 -6.77 -25.69 -10.95
CA THR A 43 -7.02 -26.15 -12.32
C THR A 43 -6.33 -25.24 -13.32
N THR A 44 -6.06 -25.76 -14.52
CA THR A 44 -5.41 -25.03 -15.61
C THR A 44 -6.33 -24.96 -16.82
N GLU A 45 -6.68 -23.73 -17.21
CA GLU A 45 -7.41 -23.44 -18.43
C GLU A 45 -6.46 -23.12 -19.59
N ILE A 46 -6.82 -23.53 -20.80
CA ILE A 46 -6.03 -23.25 -22.01
C ILE A 46 -6.77 -22.25 -22.89
N LEU A 47 -6.21 -21.04 -23.00
CA LEU A 47 -6.62 -20.04 -23.97
C LEU A 47 -5.81 -20.21 -25.26
N THR A 48 -6.47 -20.11 -26.41
CA THR A 48 -5.78 -19.89 -27.70
C THR A 48 -6.10 -18.48 -28.18
N THR A 49 -5.07 -17.64 -28.35
CA THR A 49 -5.24 -16.26 -28.79
C THR A 49 -5.68 -16.20 -30.25
N LYS A 50 -6.17 -15.04 -30.70
CA LYS A 50 -6.47 -14.80 -32.13
C LYS A 50 -5.25 -14.96 -33.04
N ALA A 51 -4.04 -14.82 -32.49
CA ALA A 51 -2.78 -15.05 -33.20
C ALA A 51 -2.32 -16.52 -33.17
N GLY A 52 -3.06 -17.41 -32.49
CA GLY A 52 -2.75 -18.84 -32.40
C GLY A 52 -1.81 -19.22 -31.25
N GLU A 53 -1.44 -18.27 -30.39
CA GLU A 53 -0.61 -18.55 -29.21
C GLU A 53 -1.44 -19.31 -28.17
N ARG A 54 -0.83 -20.28 -27.48
CA ARG A 54 -1.47 -21.02 -26.40
C ARG A 54 -1.01 -20.47 -25.06
N VAL A 55 -1.97 -20.16 -24.19
CA VAL A 55 -1.72 -19.65 -22.84
C VAL A 55 -2.36 -20.60 -21.84
N ALA A 56 -1.56 -21.16 -20.94
CA ALA A 56 -2.06 -21.85 -19.75
C ALA A 56 -2.32 -20.82 -18.65
N ILE A 57 -3.48 -20.89 -18.03
CA ILE A 57 -3.87 -20.03 -16.92
C ILE A 57 -4.28 -20.93 -15.77
N THR A 58 -3.52 -20.92 -14.69
CA THR A 58 -3.75 -21.77 -13.53
C THR A 58 -4.24 -20.94 -12.36
N GLY A 59 -5.32 -21.39 -11.72
CA GLY A 59 -5.87 -20.76 -10.53
C GLY A 59 -6.84 -21.66 -9.79
N PHE A 60 -7.37 -21.14 -8.69
CA PHE A 60 -8.49 -21.71 -7.95
C PHE A 60 -9.33 -20.58 -7.36
N SER A 61 -10.54 -20.91 -6.90
CA SER A 61 -11.42 -20.02 -6.14
C SER A 61 -11.51 -20.48 -4.70
N TYR A 62 -11.68 -19.55 -3.77
CA TYR A 62 -11.85 -19.89 -2.36
C TYR A 62 -13.15 -20.70 -2.15
N PRO A 63 -13.10 -21.91 -1.56
CA PRO A 63 -14.31 -22.68 -1.23
C PRO A 63 -15.09 -22.06 -0.07
N SER A 64 -14.39 -21.37 0.84
CA SER A 64 -14.88 -20.77 2.07
C SER A 64 -14.25 -19.39 2.27
N ARG A 65 -14.75 -18.60 3.22
CA ARG A 65 -14.20 -17.27 3.53
C ARG A 65 -12.72 -17.32 3.95
N TRP A 66 -12.33 -18.38 4.65
CA TRP A 66 -11.00 -18.58 5.21
C TRP A 66 -10.40 -19.82 4.56
N VAL A 67 -9.27 -19.64 3.88
CA VAL A 67 -8.46 -20.72 3.31
C VAL A 67 -7.12 -20.63 4.01
N GLU A 68 -6.85 -21.51 4.95
CA GLU A 68 -5.57 -21.55 5.69
C GLU A 68 -4.57 -22.49 5.00
N GLU A 69 -5.07 -23.33 4.10
CA GLU A 69 -4.31 -24.31 3.35
C GLU A 69 -3.32 -23.64 2.41
N ARG A 70 -2.11 -24.23 2.33
CA ARG A 70 -1.05 -23.80 1.42
C ARG A 70 -1.31 -24.31 -0.01
N MET A 71 -2.26 -23.69 -0.69
CA MET A 71 -2.76 -24.12 -2.01
C MET A 71 -1.70 -24.11 -3.12
N ILE A 72 -0.60 -23.34 -2.97
CA ILE A 72 0.49 -23.30 -3.97
C ILE A 72 1.15 -24.67 -4.21
N VAL A 73 1.02 -25.60 -3.26
CA VAL A 73 1.53 -26.97 -3.41
C VAL A 73 0.89 -27.67 -4.62
N ASP A 74 -0.41 -27.47 -4.83
CA ASP A 74 -1.20 -28.15 -5.86
C ASP A 74 -1.05 -27.55 -7.26
N TYR A 75 -0.39 -26.39 -7.39
CA TYR A 75 -0.11 -25.79 -8.69
C TYR A 75 0.87 -26.67 -9.49
N PRO A 76 0.59 -26.99 -10.76
CA PRO A 76 1.49 -27.75 -11.61
C PRO A 76 2.75 -26.94 -11.95
N ASN A 77 3.82 -27.62 -12.39
CA ASN A 77 4.95 -26.95 -13.02
C ASN A 77 4.55 -26.34 -14.37
N ARG A 78 5.38 -25.43 -14.88
CA ARG A 78 5.17 -24.78 -16.18
C ARG A 78 4.85 -25.82 -17.26
N ASN A 79 3.72 -25.67 -17.96
CA ASN A 79 3.44 -26.47 -19.13
C ASN A 79 4.36 -26.00 -20.28
N HIS A 80 5.22 -26.88 -20.78
CA HIS A 80 6.16 -26.54 -21.86
C HIS A 80 5.57 -26.70 -23.27
N THR A 81 4.31 -27.15 -23.39
CA THR A 81 3.59 -27.28 -24.67
C THR A 81 2.78 -26.02 -25.05
N VAL A 82 2.80 -25.00 -24.19
CA VAL A 82 2.15 -23.71 -24.39
C VAL A 82 3.19 -22.61 -24.50
N ASP A 83 2.82 -21.49 -25.12
CA ASP A 83 3.70 -20.34 -25.28
C ASP A 83 3.92 -19.63 -23.94
N TYR A 84 2.83 -19.45 -23.17
CA TYR A 84 2.86 -18.78 -21.86
C TYR A 84 2.11 -19.55 -20.78
N HIS A 85 2.55 -19.43 -19.53
CA HIS A 85 1.87 -19.93 -18.35
C HIS A 85 1.72 -18.81 -17.30
N ILE A 86 0.48 -18.46 -16.98
CA ILE A 86 0.10 -17.46 -15.98
C ILE A 86 -0.47 -18.17 -14.76
N GLY A 87 0.00 -17.77 -13.57
CA GLY A 87 -0.61 -18.18 -12.30
C GLY A 87 -1.49 -17.07 -11.74
N MET A 88 -2.68 -17.42 -11.27
CA MET A 88 -3.61 -16.55 -10.57
C MET A 88 -3.78 -17.05 -9.15
N LEU A 89 -3.33 -16.28 -8.16
CA LEU A 89 -3.39 -16.67 -6.74
C LEU A 89 -3.94 -15.53 -5.89
N HIS A 90 -5.14 -15.70 -5.37
CA HIS A 90 -5.63 -14.88 -4.27
C HIS A 90 -5.01 -15.46 -2.99
N GLY A 91 -4.09 -14.76 -2.35
CA GLY A 91 -3.32 -15.36 -1.25
C GLY A 91 -2.42 -14.37 -0.54
N TYR A 92 -1.61 -14.88 0.40
CA TYR A 92 -0.77 -14.09 1.28
C TYR A 92 0.71 -14.48 1.16
N LEU A 93 1.59 -13.49 0.96
CA LEU A 93 3.04 -13.73 0.98
C LEU A 93 3.53 -13.84 2.43
N GLU A 94 4.11 -14.97 2.80
CA GLU A 94 4.68 -15.17 4.14
C GLU A 94 5.71 -14.09 4.51
N GLY A 95 5.61 -13.59 5.75
CA GLY A 95 6.50 -12.54 6.26
C GLY A 95 6.19 -11.13 5.74
N LEU A 96 5.17 -10.95 4.89
CA LEU A 96 4.66 -9.62 4.56
C LEU A 96 4.05 -8.99 5.83
N ASN A 97 4.20 -7.68 6.02
CA ASN A 97 3.46 -6.95 7.05
C ASN A 97 2.21 -6.35 6.39
N SER A 98 1.04 -6.96 6.63
CA SER A 98 -0.25 -6.47 6.14
C SER A 98 -1.33 -6.65 7.21
N SER A 99 -2.31 -5.75 7.22
CA SER A 99 -3.51 -5.86 8.05
C SER A 99 -4.55 -6.84 7.50
N GLU A 100 -4.37 -7.31 6.25
CA GLU A 100 -5.23 -8.31 5.64
C GLU A 100 -4.99 -9.71 6.25
N GLY A 101 -6.02 -10.56 6.22
CA GLY A 101 -5.94 -11.92 6.78
C GLY A 101 -4.84 -12.77 6.12
N VAL A 102 -4.35 -13.78 6.82
CA VAL A 102 -3.38 -14.73 6.26
C VAL A 102 -4.16 -15.89 5.61
N TYR A 103 -4.48 -15.75 4.33
CA TYR A 103 -5.17 -16.80 3.56
C TYR A 103 -4.36 -17.29 2.38
N ALA A 104 -4.49 -18.58 2.07
CA ALA A 104 -3.73 -19.30 1.04
C ALA A 104 -2.26 -18.87 1.04
N PRO A 105 -1.55 -19.07 2.18
CA PRO A 105 -0.19 -18.57 2.33
C PRO A 105 0.73 -19.20 1.28
N PHE A 106 1.74 -18.44 0.86
CA PHE A 106 2.77 -18.89 -0.07
C PHE A 106 4.10 -18.16 0.16
N SER A 107 5.18 -18.71 -0.37
CA SER A 107 6.49 -18.06 -0.45
C SER A 107 6.87 -17.74 -1.91
N LEU A 108 7.74 -16.74 -2.11
CA LEU A 108 8.29 -16.44 -3.44
C LEU A 108 9.07 -17.62 -4.03
N GLY A 109 9.76 -18.40 -3.19
CA GLY A 109 10.49 -19.60 -3.62
C GLY A 109 9.56 -20.65 -4.25
N GLU A 110 8.38 -20.87 -3.66
CA GLU A 110 7.39 -21.81 -4.19
C GLU A 110 6.82 -21.33 -5.54
N LEU A 111 6.51 -20.03 -5.67
CA LEU A 111 6.05 -19.46 -6.95
C LEU A 111 7.11 -19.61 -8.05
N ASN A 112 8.37 -19.34 -7.73
CA ASN A 112 9.50 -19.46 -8.65
C ASN A 112 9.76 -20.91 -9.08
N ALA A 113 9.61 -21.87 -8.16
CA ALA A 113 9.78 -23.29 -8.46
C ALA A 113 8.81 -23.80 -9.53
N LYS A 114 7.63 -23.18 -9.68
CA LYS A 114 6.66 -23.54 -10.74
C LYS A 114 7.10 -23.07 -12.13
N ASN A 115 8.06 -22.15 -12.24
CA ASN A 115 8.60 -21.60 -13.49
C ASN A 115 7.55 -20.93 -14.40
N TYR A 116 6.54 -20.26 -13.83
CA TYR A 116 5.54 -19.54 -14.62
C TYR A 116 6.09 -18.24 -15.18
N ASP A 117 5.49 -17.73 -16.26
CA ASP A 117 5.93 -16.51 -16.92
C ASP A 117 5.42 -15.24 -16.22
N TYR A 118 4.31 -15.34 -15.46
CA TYR A 118 3.71 -14.25 -14.70
C TYR A 118 2.81 -14.77 -13.57
N TRP A 119 2.82 -14.09 -12.42
CA TRP A 119 1.90 -14.33 -11.31
C TRP A 119 1.01 -13.10 -11.04
N ALA A 120 -0.28 -13.26 -11.30
CA ALA A 120 -1.33 -12.32 -10.97
C ALA A 120 -1.89 -12.62 -9.57
N LEU A 121 -1.50 -11.81 -8.59
CA LEU A 121 -1.95 -11.98 -7.21
C LEU A 121 -3.16 -11.11 -6.87
N GLY A 122 -4.03 -11.65 -6.02
CA GLY A 122 -5.13 -10.96 -5.36
C GLY A 122 -5.05 -11.11 -3.84
N HIS A 123 -5.92 -10.41 -3.11
CA HIS A 123 -6.06 -10.36 -1.63
C HIS A 123 -5.54 -9.07 -1.00
N ILE A 124 -4.31 -8.67 -1.28
CA ILE A 124 -3.72 -7.46 -0.71
C ILE A 124 -4.21 -6.22 -1.46
N HIS A 125 -4.86 -5.29 -0.75
CA HIS A 125 -5.40 -4.05 -1.33
C HIS A 125 -4.32 -3.05 -1.74
N LYS A 126 -3.13 -3.15 -1.13
CA LYS A 126 -1.98 -2.34 -1.50
C LYS A 126 -1.36 -2.85 -2.80
N ARG A 127 -1.25 -1.97 -3.79
CA ARG A 127 -0.51 -2.25 -5.03
C ARG A 127 0.95 -2.51 -4.69
N GLN A 128 1.48 -3.66 -5.11
CA GLN A 128 2.89 -4.00 -4.89
C GLN A 128 3.39 -5.05 -5.88
N GLN A 129 4.62 -4.85 -6.34
CA GLN A 129 5.34 -5.83 -7.16
C GLN A 129 6.38 -6.51 -6.26
N LEU A 130 6.19 -7.81 -6.03
CA LEU A 130 7.05 -8.59 -5.15
C LEU A 130 8.32 -9.08 -5.84
N GLN A 131 8.28 -9.20 -7.17
CA GLN A 131 9.39 -9.66 -7.98
C GLN A 131 9.30 -9.09 -9.40
N GLU A 132 10.45 -8.86 -10.05
CA GLU A 132 10.53 -8.34 -11.42
C GLU A 132 10.55 -9.44 -12.50
N ALA A 133 11.26 -10.55 -12.27
CA ALA A 133 11.45 -11.60 -13.28
C ALA A 133 11.45 -13.02 -12.66
N PRO A 134 10.44 -13.87 -12.98
CA PRO A 134 9.16 -13.49 -13.58
C PRO A 134 8.39 -12.53 -12.66
N PRO A 135 7.56 -11.63 -13.19
CA PRO A 135 6.83 -10.68 -12.35
C PRO A 135 5.81 -11.39 -11.46
N VAL A 136 5.80 -10.97 -10.19
CA VAL A 136 4.84 -11.42 -9.16
C VAL A 136 4.19 -10.18 -8.57
N VAL A 137 2.88 -10.01 -8.78
CA VAL A 137 2.25 -8.69 -8.59
C VAL A 137 0.90 -8.79 -7.89
N TYR A 138 0.73 -8.05 -6.81
CA TYR A 138 -0.58 -7.64 -6.31
C TYR A 138 -0.99 -6.34 -7.02
N CYS A 139 -2.09 -6.39 -7.77
CA CYS A 139 -2.61 -5.19 -8.44
C CYS A 139 -3.24 -4.18 -7.46
N GLY A 140 -3.55 -4.61 -6.23
CA GLY A 140 -4.27 -3.82 -5.25
C GLY A 140 -5.77 -3.80 -5.52
N ASN A 141 -6.48 -2.90 -4.84
CA ASN A 141 -7.86 -2.58 -5.18
C ASN A 141 -7.94 -1.47 -6.24
N THR A 142 -9.10 -1.36 -6.89
CA THR A 142 -9.36 -0.39 -7.97
C THR A 142 -9.82 0.98 -7.46
N GLN A 143 -10.24 1.05 -6.20
CA GLN A 143 -10.71 2.24 -5.49
C GLN A 143 -10.26 2.15 -4.04
N GLY A 144 -9.63 3.22 -3.55
CA GLY A 144 -9.17 3.30 -2.17
C GLY A 144 -10.37 3.36 -1.22
N ARG A 145 -10.36 2.53 -0.17
CA ARG A 145 -11.51 2.36 0.73
C ARG A 145 -11.45 3.20 1.99
N ASN A 146 -10.27 3.68 2.35
CA ASN A 146 -10.05 4.44 3.58
C ASN A 146 -8.87 5.43 3.39
N PRO A 147 -8.74 6.43 4.29
CA PRO A 147 -7.64 7.41 4.29
C PRO A 147 -6.21 6.86 4.26
N ASN A 148 -5.97 5.62 4.67
CA ASN A 148 -4.62 5.05 4.71
C ASN A 148 -4.20 4.46 3.35
N GLU A 149 -5.12 4.40 2.39
CA GLU A 149 -4.91 3.87 1.05
C GLU A 149 -4.66 4.99 0.03
N THR A 150 -3.59 5.77 0.25
CA THR A 150 -3.21 6.94 -0.56
C THR A 150 -2.44 6.60 -1.84
N GLU A 151 -2.03 5.35 -2.04
CA GLU A 151 -1.35 4.94 -3.25
C GLU A 151 -2.30 4.86 -4.45
N ALA A 152 -1.74 4.99 -5.67
CA ALA A 152 -2.52 4.91 -6.89
C ALA A 152 -3.23 3.55 -7.02
N LYS A 153 -4.55 3.60 -7.24
CA LYS A 153 -5.45 2.45 -7.33
C LYS A 153 -5.87 2.18 -8.77
N GLY A 154 -5.94 0.90 -9.14
CA GLY A 154 -6.00 0.57 -10.55
C GLY A 154 -5.87 -0.90 -10.89
N ALA A 155 -5.42 -1.15 -12.12
CA ALA A 155 -5.13 -2.47 -12.65
C ALA A 155 -3.80 -2.44 -13.41
N TYR A 156 -3.26 -3.62 -13.74
CA TYR A 156 -2.10 -3.73 -14.62
C TYR A 156 -2.53 -4.25 -16.00
N LEU A 157 -2.05 -3.56 -17.05
CA LEU A 157 -1.95 -4.12 -18.38
C LEU A 157 -0.60 -4.82 -18.51
N VAL A 158 -0.63 -6.15 -18.64
CA VAL A 158 0.56 -6.98 -18.78
C VAL A 158 0.69 -7.44 -20.22
N THR A 159 1.85 -7.17 -20.82
CA THR A 159 2.18 -7.59 -22.18
C THR A 159 3.25 -8.67 -22.14
N LEU A 160 2.90 -9.87 -22.61
CA LEU A 160 3.83 -10.98 -22.79
C LEU A 160 4.22 -11.06 -24.27
N ARG A 161 5.52 -11.18 -24.56
CA ARG A 161 6.05 -11.31 -25.93
C ARG A 161 7.15 -12.36 -25.95
N LYS A 162 7.18 -13.16 -27.01
CA LYS A 162 8.08 -14.32 -27.09
C LYS A 162 9.54 -13.84 -27.07
N GLY A 163 10.34 -14.40 -26.18
CA GLY A 163 11.75 -14.04 -26.02
C GLY A 163 12.02 -12.68 -25.36
N MET A 164 10.98 -12.02 -24.82
CA MET A 164 11.10 -10.74 -24.12
C MET A 164 10.59 -10.88 -22.69
N LEU A 165 11.14 -10.06 -21.79
CA LEU A 165 10.60 -9.95 -20.44
C LEU A 165 9.18 -9.36 -20.47
N PRO A 166 8.26 -9.80 -19.59
CA PRO A 166 6.94 -9.20 -19.44
C PRO A 166 7.03 -7.69 -19.20
N THR A 167 6.17 -6.93 -19.88
CA THR A 167 6.05 -5.48 -19.66
C THR A 167 4.76 -5.17 -18.90
N LEU A 168 4.88 -4.40 -17.81
CA LEU A 168 3.77 -4.05 -16.94
C LEU A 168 3.48 -2.55 -17.06
N THR A 169 2.25 -2.19 -17.41
CA THR A 169 1.78 -0.81 -17.43
C THR A 169 0.64 -0.66 -16.43
N PHE A 170 0.82 0.19 -15.43
CA PHE A 170 -0.23 0.47 -14.47
C PHE A 170 -1.28 1.40 -15.08
N LEU A 171 -2.55 1.05 -14.91
CA LEU A 171 -3.71 1.80 -15.37
C LEU A 171 -4.49 2.29 -14.14
N PRO A 172 -4.42 3.59 -13.79
CA PRO A 172 -5.24 4.16 -12.75
C PRO A 172 -6.73 4.02 -13.10
N THR A 173 -7.55 3.61 -12.13
CA THR A 173 -9.01 3.45 -12.34
C THR A 173 -9.86 4.18 -11.32
N ALA A 174 -9.28 4.73 -10.25
CA ALA A 174 -10.03 5.34 -9.17
C ALA A 174 -10.58 6.71 -9.58
N PRO A 175 -11.92 6.90 -9.60
CA PRO A 175 -12.52 8.22 -9.83
C PRO A 175 -12.31 9.17 -8.65
N ILE A 176 -12.05 8.62 -7.46
CA ILE A 176 -11.80 9.37 -6.23
C ILE A 176 -10.53 8.82 -5.58
N VAL A 177 -9.55 9.67 -5.30
CA VAL A 177 -8.28 9.28 -4.66
C VAL A 177 -8.14 9.91 -3.28
N TRP A 178 -7.46 9.20 -2.37
CA TRP A 178 -7.10 9.74 -1.06
C TRP A 178 -5.73 10.39 -1.16
N GLU A 179 -5.63 11.65 -0.76
CA GLU A 179 -4.36 12.36 -0.73
C GLU A 179 -4.14 13.02 0.63
N LYS A 180 -2.88 13.01 1.04
CA LYS A 180 -2.43 13.63 2.27
C LYS A 180 -1.23 14.52 1.95
N GLU A 181 -1.32 15.78 2.33
CA GLU A 181 -0.25 16.75 2.06
C GLU A 181 0.15 17.52 3.33
N MET A 182 1.46 17.77 3.46
CA MET A 182 2.01 18.71 4.44
C MET A 182 1.96 20.13 3.88
N MET A 183 1.38 21.08 4.61
CA MET A 183 1.27 22.48 4.18
C MET A 183 1.79 23.44 5.26
N SER A 184 2.75 24.27 4.89
CA SER A 184 3.28 25.30 5.79
C SER A 184 2.30 26.47 5.95
N LEU A 185 2.06 26.87 7.20
CA LEU A 185 1.34 28.08 7.57
C LEU A 185 2.29 29.26 7.87
N HIS A 186 3.57 29.16 7.47
CA HIS A 186 4.52 30.26 7.62
C HIS A 186 3.97 31.56 7.02
N GLY A 187 4.04 32.63 7.83
CA GLY A 187 3.56 33.96 7.47
C GLY A 187 2.06 34.19 7.69
N CYS A 188 1.28 33.15 7.99
CA CYS A 188 -0.13 33.31 8.39
C CYS A 188 -0.20 33.86 9.82
N LYS A 189 -1.10 34.81 10.07
CA LYS A 189 -1.30 35.43 11.41
C LYS A 189 -2.73 35.31 11.90
N THR A 190 -3.68 35.25 10.97
CA THR A 190 -5.11 35.28 11.23
C THR A 190 -5.80 34.04 10.68
N LEU A 191 -7.02 33.77 11.15
CA LEU A 191 -7.87 32.70 10.61
C LEU A 191 -8.11 32.86 9.10
N ASN A 192 -8.28 34.10 8.63
CA ASN A 192 -8.49 34.39 7.20
C ASN A 192 -7.26 34.05 6.36
N ASP A 193 -6.04 34.24 6.88
CA ASP A 193 -4.81 33.86 6.16
C ASP A 193 -4.75 32.33 5.96
N VAL A 194 -5.14 31.58 7.00
CA VAL A 194 -5.19 30.10 6.96
C VAL A 194 -6.24 29.63 5.96
N LEU A 195 -7.47 30.15 6.03
CA LEU A 195 -8.55 29.82 5.09
C LEU A 195 -8.15 30.13 3.65
N ALA A 196 -7.60 31.32 3.39
CA ALA A 196 -7.14 31.70 2.06
C ALA A 196 -6.04 30.76 1.53
N ARG A 197 -5.11 30.33 2.40
CA ARG A 197 -4.07 29.37 2.02
C ARG A 197 -4.62 27.99 1.69
N ILE A 198 -5.59 27.50 2.46
CA ILE A 198 -6.28 26.24 2.19
C ILE A 198 -7.01 26.31 0.84
N GLU A 199 -7.78 27.37 0.61
CA GLU A 199 -8.52 27.56 -0.64
C GLU A 199 -7.60 27.65 -1.86
N GLU A 200 -6.49 28.39 -1.76
CA GLU A 200 -5.47 28.46 -2.80
C GLU A 200 -4.90 27.07 -3.09
N ARG A 201 -4.57 26.30 -2.05
CA ARG A 201 -4.01 24.96 -2.22
C ARG A 201 -5.00 23.99 -2.85
N MET A 202 -6.27 24.04 -2.45
CA MET A 202 -7.32 23.21 -3.05
C MET A 202 -7.54 23.54 -4.53
N GLU A 203 -7.51 24.81 -4.92
CA GLU A 203 -7.66 25.20 -6.33
C GLU A 203 -6.43 24.78 -7.17
N GLN A 204 -5.21 24.90 -6.61
CA GLN A 204 -4.00 24.40 -7.25
C GLN A 204 -4.09 22.89 -7.52
N HIS A 205 -4.49 22.10 -6.51
CA HIS A 205 -4.69 20.66 -6.68
C HIS A 205 -5.75 20.36 -7.73
N ARG A 206 -6.92 21.01 -7.64
CA ARG A 206 -7.99 20.83 -8.62
C ARG A 206 -7.55 21.05 -10.06
N ALA A 207 -6.69 22.04 -10.30
CA ALA A 207 -6.18 22.36 -11.63
C ALA A 207 -5.22 21.29 -12.19
N MET A 208 -4.61 20.46 -11.33
CA MET A 208 -3.64 19.42 -11.69
C MET A 208 -4.22 18.01 -11.66
N SER A 209 -5.33 17.79 -10.94
CA SER A 209 -5.91 16.46 -10.75
C SER A 209 -6.84 16.05 -11.91
N GLU A 210 -6.66 14.84 -12.42
CA GLU A 210 -7.60 14.20 -13.36
C GLU A 210 -8.77 13.49 -12.66
N SER A 211 -8.58 13.12 -11.39
CA SER A 211 -9.58 12.48 -10.52
C SER A 211 -10.07 13.44 -9.43
N SER A 212 -11.20 13.12 -8.82
CA SER A 212 -11.61 13.83 -7.59
C SER A 212 -10.74 13.37 -6.42
N VAL A 213 -10.52 14.23 -5.44
CA VAL A 213 -9.59 13.98 -4.33
C VAL A 213 -10.33 14.13 -2.99
N LEU A 214 -10.16 13.16 -2.11
CA LEU A 214 -10.44 13.29 -0.68
C LEU A 214 -9.13 13.69 -0.01
N PHE A 215 -9.08 14.91 0.48
CA PHE A 215 -7.86 15.59 0.84
C PHE A 215 -7.73 15.78 2.35
N SER A 216 -6.58 15.41 2.89
CA SER A 216 -6.17 15.68 4.26
C SER A 216 -4.94 16.59 4.26
N LEU A 217 -5.00 17.67 5.03
CA LEU A 217 -3.89 18.60 5.19
C LEU A 217 -3.29 18.47 6.59
N GLN A 218 -1.96 18.42 6.63
CA GLN A 218 -1.18 18.50 7.86
C GLN A 218 -0.36 19.78 7.90
N PHE A 219 -0.61 20.63 8.89
CA PHE A 219 -0.02 21.97 8.94
C PHE A 219 1.31 22.03 9.67
N THR A 220 2.29 22.70 9.08
CA THR A 220 3.57 23.04 9.73
C THR A 220 3.68 24.55 9.98
N ASP A 221 4.69 24.97 10.73
CA ASP A 221 5.06 26.39 10.91
C ASP A 221 3.96 27.27 11.53
N ILE A 222 3.27 26.75 12.56
CA ILE A 222 2.15 27.41 13.24
C ILE A 222 2.57 28.53 14.21
N GLN A 223 3.87 28.76 14.42
CA GLN A 223 4.35 29.62 15.52
C GLN A 223 3.97 31.10 15.36
N GLY A 224 3.57 31.51 14.15
CA GLY A 224 3.07 32.85 13.86
C GLY A 224 1.58 33.06 14.11
N LEU A 225 0.83 32.00 14.44
CA LEU A 225 -0.61 32.05 14.61
C LEU A 225 -0.99 32.41 16.05
N HIS A 226 -2.14 33.10 16.19
CA HIS A 226 -2.75 33.32 17.49
C HIS A 226 -3.22 31.97 18.10
N PRO A 227 -3.10 31.74 19.43
CA PRO A 227 -3.53 30.50 20.07
C PRO A 227 -4.97 30.09 19.76
N ASP A 228 -5.90 31.05 19.68
CA ASP A 228 -7.30 30.77 19.31
C ASP A 228 -7.44 30.21 17.89
N VAL A 229 -6.55 30.58 16.96
CA VAL A 229 -6.55 30.04 15.59
C VAL A 229 -5.99 28.63 15.58
N VAL A 230 -4.92 28.38 16.35
CA VAL A 230 -4.35 27.04 16.55
C VAL A 230 -5.41 26.10 17.12
N LYS A 231 -6.10 26.53 18.18
CA LYS A 231 -7.17 25.76 18.79
C LYS A 231 -8.30 25.42 17.81
N LYS A 232 -8.70 26.38 16.97
CA LYS A 232 -9.70 26.12 15.91
C LYS A 232 -9.25 25.10 14.87
N ILE A 233 -7.94 24.99 14.60
CA ILE A 233 -7.40 23.94 13.72
C ILE A 233 -7.51 22.59 14.42
N GLU A 234 -7.10 22.52 15.69
CA GLU A 234 -7.10 21.28 16.49
C GLU A 234 -8.52 20.73 16.68
N ASP A 235 -9.48 21.62 16.94
CA ASP A 235 -10.91 21.30 17.07
C ASP A 235 -11.60 21.03 15.70
N GLU A 236 -10.84 21.06 14.60
CA GLU A 236 -11.31 20.94 13.21
C GLU A 236 -12.42 21.94 12.77
N GLU A 237 -12.72 22.96 13.58
CA GLU A 237 -13.75 23.99 13.31
C GLU A 237 -13.50 24.79 12.03
N ILE A 238 -12.26 24.83 11.55
CA ILE A 238 -11.90 25.52 10.30
C ILE A 238 -12.53 24.82 9.08
N LEU A 239 -12.79 23.51 9.14
CA LEU A 239 -13.39 22.76 8.03
C LEU A 239 -14.72 23.37 7.57
N ASP A 240 -15.56 23.82 8.51
CA ASP A 240 -16.86 24.43 8.23
C ASP A 240 -16.73 25.77 7.49
N GLY A 241 -15.60 26.46 7.66
CA GLY A 241 -15.29 27.71 6.97
C GLY A 241 -14.80 27.53 5.53
N VAL A 242 -14.41 26.31 5.14
CA VAL A 242 -13.86 26.02 3.81
C VAL A 242 -14.98 25.70 2.82
N ARG A 243 -15.09 26.51 1.76
CA ARG A 243 -16.11 26.29 0.74
C ARG A 243 -15.77 25.10 -0.16
N GLN A 244 -16.47 23.99 0.04
CA GLN A 244 -16.27 22.77 -0.76
C GLN A 244 -17.10 22.81 -2.06
N ARG A 245 -16.44 22.65 -3.21
CA ARG A 245 -17.09 22.57 -4.53
C ARG A 245 -17.07 21.13 -5.01
N LEU A 246 -18.23 20.55 -5.31
CA LEU A 246 -18.38 19.13 -5.69
C LEU A 246 -18.50 18.91 -7.22
N GLU A 247 -18.15 19.90 -8.03
CA GLU A 247 -18.08 19.78 -9.49
C GLU A 247 -16.82 19.02 -9.90
N GLN A 248 -16.99 17.86 -10.54
CA GLN A 248 -15.87 16.99 -10.89
C GLN A 248 -14.88 17.63 -11.90
N PRO A 249 -13.55 17.43 -11.71
CA PRO A 249 -12.93 16.85 -10.52
C PRO A 249 -13.09 17.79 -9.31
N PHE A 250 -13.49 17.24 -8.16
CA PHE A 250 -13.61 18.00 -6.91
C PHE A 250 -12.43 17.71 -6.00
N ILE A 251 -12.11 18.68 -5.13
CA ILE A 251 -11.22 18.46 -3.98
C ILE A 251 -12.08 18.61 -2.74
N TYR A 252 -12.26 17.52 -2.00
CA TYR A 252 -13.03 17.49 -0.78
C TYR A 252 -12.09 17.39 0.42
N LEU A 253 -12.00 18.47 1.18
CA LEU A 253 -11.18 18.53 2.38
C LEU A 253 -11.94 17.85 3.52
N TYR A 254 -11.46 16.70 3.98
CA TYR A 254 -12.14 15.92 5.03
C TYR A 254 -11.44 15.98 6.38
N GLN A 255 -10.19 16.45 6.42
CA GLN A 255 -9.40 16.48 7.64
C GLN A 255 -8.35 17.58 7.60
N LEU A 256 -8.21 18.26 8.73
CA LEU A 256 -7.13 19.20 9.03
C LEU A 256 -6.46 18.77 10.31
N LYS A 257 -5.14 18.59 10.28
CA LYS A 257 -4.36 18.33 11.49
C LYS A 257 -3.20 19.27 11.55
N ILE A 258 -2.79 19.65 12.75
CA ILE A 258 -1.45 20.19 12.95
C ILE A 258 -0.49 19.01 12.83
N ALA A 259 0.57 19.20 12.05
CA ALA A 259 1.66 18.26 12.07
C ALA A 259 2.29 18.31 13.46
N VAL A 260 2.00 17.28 14.25
CA VAL A 260 2.69 17.04 15.50
C VAL A 260 4.16 16.87 15.15
N ASP A 261 4.97 17.84 15.58
CA ASP A 261 6.40 17.64 15.71
C ASP A 261 6.54 16.57 16.79
N THR A 262 6.62 15.31 16.37
CA THR A 262 6.54 14.16 17.26
C THR A 262 7.71 14.12 18.23
N GLU A 263 8.77 14.91 17.96
CA GLU A 263 9.84 15.20 18.91
C GLU A 263 9.45 16.18 20.03
N LYS A 264 8.42 17.00 19.85
CA LYS A 264 7.94 17.96 20.87
C LYS A 264 6.81 17.41 21.72
N GLU A 265 5.89 16.61 21.18
CA GLU A 265 4.73 16.09 21.94
C GLU A 265 5.03 14.87 22.81
N LEU A 266 5.86 13.91 22.37
CA LEU A 266 6.29 12.78 23.23
C LEU A 266 6.90 13.22 24.55
N PHE A 267 7.34 14.48 24.61
CA PHE A 267 8.12 15.06 25.69
C PHE A 267 7.52 16.35 26.24
N SER A 268 6.31 16.75 25.83
CA SER A 268 5.65 17.95 26.35
C SER A 268 4.95 17.68 27.68
N PHE A 269 4.55 16.42 27.94
CA PHE A 269 3.77 16.05 29.13
C PHE A 269 4.56 15.31 30.21
N ASP A 270 5.73 14.75 29.89
CA ASP A 270 6.63 14.13 30.88
C ASP A 270 8.09 14.54 30.69
N GLN A 271 8.56 15.45 31.54
CA GLN A 271 9.94 15.95 31.53
C GLN A 271 10.94 14.86 31.94
N VAL A 272 10.54 13.88 32.75
CA VAL A 272 11.38 12.74 33.15
C VAL A 272 11.54 11.77 31.99
N MET A 273 10.47 11.50 31.23
CA MET A 273 10.54 10.70 30.01
C MET A 273 11.44 11.36 28.96
N LYS A 274 11.36 12.69 28.80
CA LYS A 274 12.24 13.47 27.92
C LYS A 274 13.71 13.33 28.27
N GLU A 275 14.04 13.49 29.54
CA GLU A 275 15.41 13.41 30.01
C GLU A 275 15.95 11.97 29.88
N SER A 276 15.11 10.97 30.21
CA SER A 276 15.42 9.55 30.04
C SER A 276 15.68 9.19 28.58
N PHE A 277 14.76 9.54 27.68
CA PHE A 277 14.90 9.28 26.26
C PHE A 277 16.10 10.01 25.67
N SER A 278 16.31 11.29 26.00
CA SER A 278 17.45 12.06 25.50
C SER A 278 18.78 11.45 25.93
N LYS A 279 18.86 10.95 27.17
CA LYS A 279 20.05 10.27 27.70
C LYS A 279 20.29 8.94 26.97
N SER A 280 19.29 8.08 26.87
CA SER A 280 19.41 6.79 26.17
C SER A 280 19.68 6.97 24.68
N TRP A 281 19.07 7.96 24.04
CA TRP A 281 19.30 8.30 22.63
C TRP A 281 20.74 8.76 22.40
N THR A 282 21.29 9.58 23.30
CA THR A 282 22.69 10.03 23.24
C THR A 282 23.66 8.87 23.39
N GLU A 283 23.39 7.93 24.31
CA GLU A 283 24.20 6.71 24.49
C GLU A 283 24.16 5.81 23.25
N ILE A 284 22.97 5.52 22.71
CA ILE A 284 22.80 4.64 21.55
C ILE A 284 23.35 5.28 20.26
N SER A 285 23.23 6.60 20.13
CA SER A 285 23.75 7.35 18.98
C SER A 285 25.26 7.53 19.03
N GLY A 286 25.93 7.17 20.12
CA GLY A 286 27.40 7.13 20.18
C GLY A 286 27.97 6.11 19.19
N ASP A 287 29.10 6.45 18.54
CA ASP A 287 29.73 5.57 17.53
C ASP A 287 29.96 4.15 18.06
N ASP A 288 30.50 4.02 19.28
CA ASP A 288 30.83 2.73 19.87
C ASP A 288 29.60 1.84 20.07
N VAL A 289 28.51 2.40 20.62
CA VAL A 289 27.28 1.64 20.94
C VAL A 289 26.50 1.31 19.67
N PHE A 290 26.32 2.28 18.76
CA PHE A 290 25.60 2.09 17.50
C PHE A 290 26.19 0.93 16.69
N TYR A 291 27.52 0.93 16.50
CA TYR A 291 28.18 -0.11 15.71
C TYR A 291 28.31 -1.44 16.43
N GLN A 292 28.29 -1.46 17.77
CA GLN A 292 28.19 -2.71 18.53
C GLN A 292 26.83 -3.39 18.35
N GLN A 293 25.73 -2.63 18.36
CA GLN A 293 24.38 -3.18 18.16
C GLN A 293 24.18 -3.75 16.75
N LEU A 294 24.82 -3.14 15.75
CA LEU A 294 24.79 -3.59 14.35
C LEU A 294 25.92 -4.55 13.96
N ASP A 295 26.67 -5.08 14.93
CA ASP A 295 27.84 -5.91 14.64
C ASP A 295 27.48 -7.14 13.80
N ASN A 296 26.38 -7.83 14.13
CA ASN A 296 25.88 -8.96 13.35
C ASN A 296 25.51 -8.59 11.89
N PHE A 297 24.99 -7.38 11.67
CA PHE A 297 24.68 -6.88 10.33
C PHE A 297 25.95 -6.64 9.51
N PHE A 298 26.96 -5.99 10.10
CA PHE A 298 28.22 -5.72 9.42
C PHE A 298 29.09 -6.97 9.22
N GLN A 299 28.94 -7.99 10.07
CA GLN A 299 29.60 -9.28 9.92
C GLN A 299 28.94 -10.18 8.87
N HIS A 300 27.71 -9.84 8.43
CA HIS A 300 27.00 -10.63 7.43
C HIS A 300 27.79 -10.68 6.10
N PRO A 301 28.03 -11.88 5.51
CA PRO A 301 28.89 -12.02 4.34
C PRO A 301 28.52 -11.11 3.18
N LEU A 302 27.23 -10.98 2.86
CA LEU A 302 26.73 -10.12 1.77
C LEU A 302 27.04 -8.64 2.00
N ILE A 303 26.92 -8.15 3.24
CA ILE A 303 27.17 -6.74 3.57
C ILE A 303 28.66 -6.47 3.49
N ARG A 304 29.48 -7.36 4.06
CA ARG A 304 30.94 -7.26 4.02
C ARG A 304 31.50 -7.29 2.59
N THR A 305 30.92 -8.09 1.69
CA THR A 305 31.41 -8.18 0.31
C THR A 305 30.89 -7.07 -0.59
N THR A 306 29.63 -6.67 -0.42
CA THR A 306 28.96 -5.74 -1.34
C THR A 306 29.17 -4.28 -0.92
N PHE A 307 29.27 -4.02 0.38
CA PHE A 307 29.37 -2.67 0.96
C PHE A 307 30.51 -2.58 1.99
N PRO A 308 31.77 -2.81 1.59
CA PRO A 308 32.91 -2.92 2.51
C PRO A 308 33.20 -1.64 3.32
N ASP A 309 32.83 -0.47 2.79
CA ASP A 309 33.05 0.83 3.45
C ASP A 309 31.81 1.40 4.15
N LEU A 310 30.67 0.69 4.14
CA LEU A 310 29.41 1.17 4.74
C LEU A 310 29.56 1.49 6.23
N LYS A 311 30.42 0.76 6.96
CA LYS A 311 30.71 1.00 8.37
C LYS A 311 31.43 2.34 8.62
N LYS A 312 32.06 2.93 7.60
CA LYS A 312 32.72 4.24 7.66
C LYS A 312 31.85 5.34 7.07
N ASP A 313 30.71 4.99 6.47
CA ASP A 313 29.81 5.94 5.86
C ASP A 313 29.01 6.67 6.95
N ARG A 314 29.21 8.00 7.03
CA ARG A 314 28.52 8.85 7.99
C ARG A 314 27.05 9.03 7.63
N SER A 315 26.69 9.09 6.34
CA SER A 315 25.28 9.24 5.95
C SER A 315 24.47 8.00 6.30
N PHE A 316 25.05 6.80 6.19
CA PHE A 316 24.38 5.57 6.63
C PHE A 316 23.94 5.64 8.09
N LYS A 317 24.86 6.08 8.98
CA LYS A 317 24.55 6.20 10.41
C LYS A 317 23.47 7.25 10.66
N GLU A 318 23.57 8.41 10.01
CA GLU A 318 22.60 9.50 10.17
C GLU A 318 21.20 9.07 9.71
N GLU A 319 21.09 8.41 8.55
CA GLU A 319 19.84 7.90 8.01
C GLU A 319 19.25 6.78 8.87
N ALA A 320 20.07 5.80 9.27
CA ALA A 320 19.64 4.70 10.12
C ALA A 320 19.14 5.18 11.48
N LEU A 321 19.79 6.19 12.08
CA LEU A 321 19.34 6.79 13.32
C LEU A 321 18.06 7.60 13.13
N ALA A 322 17.92 8.37 12.04
CA ALA A 322 16.70 9.10 11.74
C ALA A 322 15.49 8.16 11.58
N ASP A 323 15.66 7.06 10.83
CA ASP A 323 14.63 6.05 10.64
C ASP A 323 14.31 5.28 11.93
N ALA A 324 15.32 4.93 12.73
CA ALA A 324 15.12 4.30 14.02
C ALA A 324 14.35 5.22 14.98
N LYS A 325 14.70 6.52 15.02
CA LYS A 325 14.01 7.51 15.85
C LYS A 325 12.54 7.61 15.48
N LYS A 326 12.25 7.72 14.18
CA LYS A 326 10.89 7.77 13.64
C LYS A 326 10.08 6.54 14.03
N ARG A 327 10.67 5.33 13.96
CA ARG A 327 10.00 4.08 14.34
C ARG A 327 9.73 3.98 15.84
N ILE A 328 10.67 4.40 16.68
CA ILE A 328 10.50 4.37 18.14
C ILE A 328 9.40 5.35 18.55
N VAL A 329 9.45 6.56 18.01
CA VAL A 329 8.44 7.59 18.22
C VAL A 329 7.05 7.09 17.79
N GLN A 330 6.94 6.41 16.65
CA GLN A 330 5.70 5.78 16.22
C GLN A 330 5.25 4.70 17.19
N ALA A 331 6.13 3.78 17.60
CA ALA A 331 5.79 2.69 18.51
C ALA A 331 5.29 3.19 19.88
N VAL A 332 5.93 4.23 20.43
CA VAL A 332 5.52 4.83 21.71
C VAL A 332 4.17 5.56 21.58
N ALA A 333 3.93 6.26 20.46
CA ALA A 333 2.65 6.91 20.21
C ALA A 333 1.48 5.91 20.05
N PHE A 334 1.73 4.72 19.50
CA PHE A 334 0.71 3.66 19.38
C PHE A 334 0.38 2.98 20.71
N GLU A 335 1.33 2.85 21.65
CA GLU A 335 1.06 2.26 22.97
C GLU A 335 0.16 3.15 23.85
N GLU A 336 0.17 4.47 23.68
CA GLU A 336 -0.73 5.38 24.39
C GLU A 336 -2.18 5.29 23.86
N GLU A 337 -2.38 5.24 22.54
CA GLU A 337 -3.72 5.07 21.92
C GLU A 337 -4.39 3.74 22.34
N ASP A 338 -3.64 2.64 22.44
CA ASP A 338 -4.18 1.34 22.89
C ASP A 338 -4.53 1.31 24.40
N SER A 339 -4.01 2.26 25.19
CA SER A 339 -4.24 2.33 26.64
C SER A 339 -5.52 3.09 27.01
N GLU A 340 -5.93 4.07 26.19
CA GLU A 340 -7.16 4.84 26.41
C GLU A 340 -8.44 4.05 26.11
N ASP A 341 -8.36 3.01 25.27
CA ASP A 341 -9.51 2.16 24.90
C ASP A 341 -9.83 1.03 25.92
N THR A 342 -9.21 1.04 27.11
CA THR A 342 -9.45 0.03 28.17
C THR A 342 -10.07 0.56 29.47
N GLU A 343 -10.40 1.84 29.55
CA GLU A 343 -11.22 2.39 30.64
C GLU A 343 -12.50 3.05 30.10
N ASP A 344 -13.52 2.22 29.82
CA ASP A 344 -14.93 2.50 30.14
C ASP A 344 -15.84 1.25 29.97
#